data_AF-A0A517NLZ7-F1
#
_entry.id   AF-A0A517NLZ7-F1
#
_cell.length_a   1.000
_cell.length_b   1.000
_cell.length_c   1.000
_cell.angle_alpha   90.00
_cell.angle_beta   90.00
_cell.angle_gamma   90.00
#
_symmetry.space_group_name_H-M   'P 1'
#
loop_
_entity.id
_entity.type
_entity.pdbx_description
1 polymer ?
#
loop_
_entity_poly.entity_id
_entity_poly.type
_entity_poly.pdbx_seq_one_letter_code
_entity_poly.pdbx_strand_id
1 'polypeptide(L)'
;MTIWMNRVLLLLVFAIYWGGLTFYTGIVVRISHDVLNDPMDGGLITQRVTAWLQILGAAAVVLMLMNALIVAKRSTLHGGLLIGCSSILGCAVLGLFIVHGQLDAVIDVSNATIIDRDGFTIGHQRYNQLTTVQWIASLVYLVITVFAWHRLDTQLT
;
A
#
# COMPACT_ATOMS: atom_id res chain seq x y z
N MET A 1 -24.53 -14.43 -6.53
CA MET A 1 -23.29 -15.12 -6.08
C MET A 1 -22.03 -14.25 -6.21
N THR A 2 -21.96 -13.29 -7.14
CA THR A 2 -20.76 -12.49 -7.47
C THR A 2 -20.37 -11.39 -6.47
N ILE A 3 -21.31 -10.74 -5.78
CA ILE A 3 -21.00 -9.58 -4.90
C ILE A 3 -20.27 -10.01 -3.62
N TRP A 4 -20.74 -11.04 -2.93
CA TRP A 4 -20.12 -11.55 -1.70
C TRP A 4 -18.69 -12.04 -1.92
N MET A 5 -18.46 -12.76 -3.02
CA MET A 5 -17.13 -13.23 -3.41
C MET A 5 -16.16 -12.07 -3.64
N ASN A 6 -16.60 -10.99 -4.31
CA ASN A 6 -15.79 -9.79 -4.51
C ASN A 6 -15.46 -9.09 -3.19
N ARG A 7 -16.41 -8.99 -2.26
CA ARG A 7 -16.19 -8.39 -0.93
C ARG A 7 -15.16 -9.19 -0.13
N VAL A 8 -15.29 -10.51 -0.09
CA VAL A 8 -14.34 -11.40 0.62
C VAL A 8 -12.95 -11.32 0.00
N LEU A 9 -12.84 -11.40 -1.33
CA LEU A 9 -11.56 -11.32 -2.02
C LEU A 9 -10.88 -9.96 -1.77
N LEU A 10 -11.64 -8.86 -1.85
CA LEU A 10 -11.14 -7.53 -1.50
C LEU A 10 -10.58 -7.49 -0.09
N LEU A 11 -11.34 -7.97 0.91
CA LEU A 11 -10.91 -7.94 2.31
C LEU A 11 -9.67 -8.81 2.55
N LEU A 12 -9.55 -9.97 1.92
CA LEU A 12 -8.38 -10.84 2.05
C LEU A 12 -7.12 -10.18 1.47
N VAL A 13 -7.20 -9.67 0.23
CA VAL A 13 -6.06 -8.99 -0.41
C VAL A 13 -5.71 -7.71 0.34
N PHE A 14 -6.71 -6.93 0.77
CA PHE A 14 -6.52 -5.74 1.57
C PHE A 14 -5.87 -6.05 2.92
N ALA A 15 -6.28 -7.11 3.63
CA ALA A 15 -5.71 -7.50 4.90
C ALA A 15 -4.23 -7.93 4.76
N ILE A 16 -3.91 -8.70 3.73
CA ILE A 16 -2.52 -9.10 3.43
C ILE A 16 -1.69 -7.86 3.12
N TYR A 17 -2.18 -6.96 2.26
CA TYR A 17 -1.47 -5.75 1.87
C TYR A 17 -1.31 -4.76 3.04
N TRP A 18 -2.42 -4.25 3.59
CA TRP A 18 -2.39 -3.20 4.62
C TRP A 18 -1.88 -3.72 5.96
N GLY A 19 -2.22 -4.96 6.31
CA GLY A 19 -1.67 -5.64 7.48
C GLY A 19 -0.18 -5.91 7.32
N GLY A 20 0.26 -6.42 6.17
CA GLY A 20 1.67 -6.61 5.85
C GLY A 20 2.46 -5.31 5.88
N LEU A 21 1.92 -4.24 5.29
CA LEU A 21 2.52 -2.90 5.31
C LEU A 21 2.69 -2.38 6.75
N THR A 22 1.64 -2.46 7.55
CA THR A 22 1.63 -1.99 8.95
C THR A 22 2.59 -2.79 9.81
N PHE A 23 2.56 -4.13 9.69
CA PHE A 23 3.42 -5.01 10.45
C PHE A 23 4.89 -4.78 10.09
N TYR A 24 5.19 -4.72 8.79
CA TYR A 24 6.56 -4.54 8.32
C TYR A 24 7.15 -3.20 8.77
N THR A 25 6.45 -2.10 8.48
CA THR A 25 6.94 -0.75 8.78
C THR A 25 6.94 -0.42 10.28
N GLY A 26 5.93 -0.90 11.01
CA GLY A 26 5.79 -0.62 12.45
C GLY A 26 6.67 -1.49 13.35
N ILE A 27 6.96 -2.72 12.93
CA ILE A 27 7.61 -3.72 13.79
C ILE A 27 8.90 -4.24 13.15
N VAL A 28 8.84 -4.82 11.96
CA VAL A 28 9.98 -5.54 11.36
C VAL A 28 11.16 -4.61 11.10
N VAL A 29 10.92 -3.41 10.56
CA VAL A 29 12.00 -2.43 10.30
C VAL A 29 12.75 -2.07 11.60
N ARG A 30 12.04 -1.91 12.72
CA ARG A 30 12.66 -1.59 14.01
C ARG A 30 13.49 -2.75 14.54
N ILE A 31 12.91 -3.95 14.54
CA ILE A 31 13.64 -5.17 14.95
C ILE A 31 14.88 -5.38 14.09
N SER A 32 14.78 -5.09 12.78
CA SER A 32 15.92 -5.20 11.87
C SER A 32 17.06 -4.25 12.26
N HIS A 33 16.76 -3.03 12.71
CA HIS A 33 17.78 -2.10 13.20
C HIS A 33 18.38 -2.52 14.54
N ASP A 34 17.62 -3.20 15.39
CA ASP A 34 18.07 -3.64 16.71
C ASP A 34 18.90 -4.94 16.65
N VAL A 35 18.61 -5.82 15.70
CA VAL A 35 19.18 -7.17 15.62
C VAL A 35 20.33 -7.28 14.62
N LEU A 36 20.30 -6.52 13.52
CA LEU A 36 21.34 -6.60 12.49
C LEU A 36 22.49 -5.66 12.82
N ASN A 37 23.72 -6.18 12.72
CA ASN A 37 24.93 -5.41 12.99
C ASN A 37 25.24 -4.41 11.87
N ASP A 38 24.86 -4.73 10.63
CA ASP A 38 25.00 -3.84 9.47
C ASP A 38 23.63 -3.27 9.06
N PRO A 39 23.44 -1.93 9.10
CA PRO A 39 22.23 -1.28 8.59
C PRO A 39 21.90 -1.63 7.12
N MET A 40 22.89 -1.97 6.31
CA MET A 40 22.70 -2.34 4.91
C MET A 40 21.92 -3.65 4.76
N ASP A 41 22.16 -4.65 5.62
CA ASP A 41 21.44 -5.92 5.58
C ASP A 41 19.93 -5.72 5.76
N GLY A 42 19.55 -4.85 6.70
CA GLY A 42 18.15 -4.46 6.91
C GLY A 42 17.56 -3.69 5.74
N GLY A 43 18.37 -2.86 5.07
CA GLY A 43 18.01 -2.17 3.84
C GLY A 43 17.68 -3.13 2.69
N LEU A 44 18.53 -4.15 2.47
CA LEU A 44 18.33 -5.16 1.42
C LEU A 44 17.11 -6.06 1.67
N ILE A 45 16.86 -6.42 2.94
CA ILE A 45 15.63 -7.13 3.32
C ILE A 45 14.41 -6.24 3.02
N THR A 46 14.47 -4.97 3.41
CA THR A 46 13.41 -3.99 3.17
C THR A 46 13.15 -3.80 1.69
N GLN A 47 14.18 -3.72 0.86
CA GLN A 47 14.05 -3.65 -0.58
C GLN A 47 13.23 -4.83 -1.14
N ARG A 48 13.58 -6.06 -0.76
CA ARG A 48 12.86 -7.26 -1.23
C ARG A 48 11.42 -7.34 -0.73
N VAL A 49 11.18 -7.04 0.54
CA VAL A 49 9.83 -7.12 1.11
C VAL A 49 8.94 -6.04 0.52
N THR A 50 9.46 -4.83 0.34
CA THR A 50 8.69 -3.73 -0.25
C THR A 50 8.30 -4.00 -1.69
N ALA A 51 9.14 -4.64 -2.52
CA ALA A 51 8.74 -5.07 -3.85
C ALA A 51 7.46 -5.94 -3.85
N TRP A 52 7.38 -6.91 -2.93
CA TRP A 52 6.17 -7.73 -2.75
C TRP A 52 4.98 -6.92 -2.21
N LEU A 53 5.20 -6.03 -1.26
CA LEU A 53 4.14 -5.15 -0.74
C LEU A 53 3.57 -4.24 -1.84
N GLN A 54 4.39 -3.76 -2.77
CA GLN A 54 3.92 -2.93 -3.88
C GLN A 54 3.10 -3.71 -4.90
N ILE A 55 3.47 -4.97 -5.18
CA ILE A 55 2.66 -5.88 -6.02
C ILE A 55 1.30 -6.14 -5.37
N LEU A 56 1.29 -6.45 -4.06
CA LEU A 56 0.06 -6.62 -3.29
C LEU A 56 -0.78 -5.34 -3.24
N GLY A 57 -0.12 -4.18 -3.12
CA GLY A 57 -0.76 -2.87 -3.17
C GLY A 57 -1.43 -2.60 -4.52
N ALA A 58 -0.77 -2.92 -5.62
CA ALA A 58 -1.35 -2.81 -6.96
C ALA A 58 -2.58 -3.73 -7.11
N ALA A 59 -2.48 -4.98 -6.65
CA ALA A 59 -3.61 -5.91 -6.65
C ALA A 59 -4.79 -5.40 -5.78
N ALA A 60 -4.50 -4.84 -4.60
CA ALA A 60 -5.49 -4.22 -3.73
C ALA A 60 -6.18 -3.04 -4.43
N VAL A 61 -5.43 -2.13 -5.07
CA VAL A 61 -5.99 -0.97 -5.80
C VAL A 61 -6.99 -1.41 -6.87
N VAL A 62 -6.67 -2.44 -7.63
CA VAL A 62 -7.58 -2.96 -8.68
C VAL A 62 -8.90 -3.42 -8.06
N LEU A 63 -8.85 -4.22 -7.01
CA LEU A 63 -10.06 -4.69 -6.31
C LEU A 63 -10.81 -3.53 -5.63
N MET A 64 -10.08 -2.55 -5.09
CA MET A 64 -10.65 -1.36 -4.47
C MET A 64 -11.42 -0.50 -5.48
N LEU A 65 -10.86 -0.30 -6.68
CA LEU A 65 -11.52 0.40 -7.79
C LEU A 65 -12.75 -0.37 -8.27
N MET A 66 -12.65 -1.69 -8.43
CA MET A 66 -13.80 -2.52 -8.80
C MET A 66 -14.95 -2.39 -7.78
N ASN A 67 -14.64 -2.46 -6.48
CA ASN A 67 -15.64 -2.24 -5.43
C ASN A 67 -16.21 -0.81 -5.49
N ALA A 68 -15.37 0.21 -5.69
CA ALA A 68 -15.80 1.59 -5.79
C ALA A 68 -16.79 1.82 -6.95
N LEU A 69 -16.52 1.22 -8.12
CA LEU A 69 -17.40 1.27 -9.28
C LEU A 69 -18.73 0.54 -9.04
N ILE A 70 -18.71 -0.59 -8.33
CA ILE A 70 -19.94 -1.31 -7.94
C ILE A 70 -20.77 -0.46 -6.98
N VAL A 71 -20.15 0.17 -5.97
CA VAL A 71 -20.83 1.05 -5.02
C VAL A 71 -21.37 2.30 -5.72
N ALA A 72 -20.63 2.89 -6.67
CA ALA A 72 -21.04 4.07 -7.42
C ALA A 72 -22.35 3.89 -8.18
N LYS A 73 -22.64 2.66 -8.65
CA LYS A 73 -23.93 2.33 -9.29
C LYS A 73 -25.13 2.45 -8.37
N ARG A 74 -24.94 2.41 -7.05
CA ARG A 74 -26.01 2.48 -6.04
C ARG A 74 -25.95 3.75 -5.19
N SER A 75 -24.76 4.31 -4.98
CA SER A 75 -24.56 5.56 -4.25
C SER A 75 -23.41 6.35 -4.86
N THR A 76 -23.73 7.45 -5.55
CA THR A 76 -22.75 8.32 -6.21
C THR A 76 -21.77 8.94 -5.22
N LEU A 77 -22.25 9.36 -4.04
CA LEU A 77 -21.41 9.94 -2.99
C LEU A 77 -20.34 8.96 -2.49
N HIS A 78 -20.76 7.79 -1.98
CA HIS A 78 -19.82 6.80 -1.42
C HIS A 78 -18.93 6.20 -2.52
N GLY A 79 -19.49 5.96 -3.71
CA GLY A 79 -18.72 5.50 -4.87
C GLY A 79 -17.64 6.50 -5.27
N GLY A 80 -17.98 7.80 -5.34
CA GLY A 80 -17.01 8.87 -5.64
C GLY A 80 -15.89 8.97 -4.60
N LEU A 81 -16.22 8.88 -3.30
CA LEU A 81 -15.22 8.86 -2.23
C LEU A 81 -14.29 7.66 -2.32
N LEU A 82 -14.83 6.47 -2.60
CA LEU A 82 -14.03 5.24 -2.78
C LEU A 82 -13.14 5.31 -4.03
N ILE A 83 -13.63 5.88 -5.14
CA ILE A 83 -12.83 6.12 -6.35
C ILE A 83 -11.69 7.08 -6.02
N GLY A 84 -11.98 8.22 -5.36
CA GLY A 84 -10.97 9.18 -4.97
C GLY A 84 -9.87 8.57 -4.10
N CYS A 85 -10.25 7.82 -3.05
CA CYS A 85 -9.28 7.13 -2.19
C CYS A 85 -8.46 6.08 -2.96
N SER A 86 -9.11 5.29 -3.82
CA SER A 86 -8.42 4.26 -4.62
C SER A 86 -7.45 4.89 -5.62
N SER A 87 -7.81 6.03 -6.22
CA SER A 87 -6.95 6.78 -7.14
C SER A 87 -5.74 7.38 -6.43
N ILE A 88 -5.93 7.98 -5.24
CA ILE A 88 -4.82 8.48 -4.42
C ILE A 88 -3.85 7.34 -4.09
N LEU A 89 -4.39 6.19 -3.67
CA LEU A 89 -3.57 5.03 -3.34
C LEU A 89 -2.87 4.45 -4.58
N GLY A 90 -3.55 4.40 -5.72
CA GLY A 90 -2.98 4.01 -7.02
C GLY A 90 -1.81 4.90 -7.43
N CYS A 91 -1.97 6.23 -7.34
CA CYS A 91 -0.89 7.18 -7.61
C CYS A 91 0.29 7.00 -6.63
N ALA A 92 0.02 6.73 -5.36
CA ALA A 92 1.07 6.48 -4.37
C ALA A 92 1.83 5.16 -4.63
N VAL A 93 1.12 4.09 -5.00
CA VAL A 93 1.74 2.81 -5.42
C VAL A 93 2.66 3.03 -6.64
N LEU A 94 2.17 3.74 -7.66
CA LEU A 94 2.96 4.06 -8.86
C LEU A 94 4.20 4.91 -8.50
N GLY A 95 4.02 5.94 -7.67
CA GLY A 95 5.12 6.76 -7.18
C GLY A 95 6.18 5.93 -6.45
N LEU A 96 5.77 4.95 -5.66
CA LEU A 96 6.71 4.07 -4.95
C LEU A 96 7.44 3.11 -5.88
N PHE A 97 6.82 2.60 -6.94
CA PHE A 97 7.57 1.83 -7.96
C PHE A 97 8.69 2.67 -8.59
N ILE A 98 8.42 3.96 -8.85
CA ILE A 98 9.41 4.89 -9.39
C ILE A 98 10.52 5.16 -8.36
N VAL A 99 10.15 5.50 -7.12
CA VAL A 99 11.12 5.80 -6.05
C VAL A 99 11.96 4.57 -5.69
N HIS A 100 11.37 3.37 -5.75
CA HIS A 100 12.11 2.12 -5.53
C HIS A 100 13.19 1.93 -6.59
N GLY A 101 12.87 2.12 -7.87
CA GLY A 101 13.88 2.08 -8.94
C GLY A 101 14.97 3.14 -8.80
N GLN A 102 14.64 4.33 -8.27
CA GLN A 102 15.63 5.37 -7.95
C GLN A 102 16.57 4.94 -6.82
N LEU A 103 16.05 4.29 -5.79
CA LEU A 103 16.84 3.77 -4.67
C LEU A 103 17.73 2.61 -5.11
N ASP A 104 17.23 1.71 -5.96
CA ASP A 104 18.02 0.60 -6.51
C ASP A 104 19.21 1.11 -7.33
N ALA A 105 19.04 2.20 -8.07
CA ALA A 105 20.09 2.79 -8.89
C ALA A 105 21.24 3.43 -8.09
N VAL A 106 21.01 3.76 -6.82
CA VAL A 106 22.03 4.39 -5.94
C VAL A 106 22.66 3.40 -4.95
N ILE A 107 22.29 2.11 -5.01
CA ILE A 107 22.86 1.04 -4.20
C ILE A 107 23.70 0.10 -5.08
N ASP A 108 24.97 -0.08 -4.73
CA ASP A 108 25.78 -1.17 -5.24
C ASP A 108 25.47 -2.44 -4.46
N VAL A 109 24.61 -3.28 -5.04
CA VAL A 109 24.19 -4.56 -4.44
C VAL A 109 25.35 -5.55 -4.31
N SER A 110 26.36 -5.46 -5.18
CA SER A 110 27.49 -6.40 -5.18
C SER A 110 28.45 -6.13 -4.02
N ASN A 111 28.65 -4.85 -3.71
CA ASN A 111 29.52 -4.41 -2.63
C ASN A 111 28.76 -4.02 -1.35
N ALA A 112 27.43 -4.08 -1.35
CA ALA A 112 26.58 -3.66 -0.25
C ALA A 112 26.89 -2.21 0.20
N THR A 113 27.05 -1.30 -0.77
CA THR A 113 27.41 0.10 -0.51
C THR A 113 26.48 1.08 -1.22
N ILE A 114 26.22 2.23 -0.58
CA ILE A 114 25.46 3.33 -1.20
C ILE A 114 26.43 4.18 -2.02
N ILE A 115 26.17 4.30 -3.32
CA ILE A 115 27.01 5.03 -4.29
C ILE A 115 26.78 6.54 -4.15
N ASP A 116 25.52 6.95 -3.94
CA ASP A 116 25.11 8.34 -3.72
C ASP A 116 24.25 8.46 -2.45
N ARG A 117 24.86 8.97 -1.37
CA ARG A 117 24.18 9.11 -0.07
C ARG A 117 23.10 10.18 -0.06
N ASP A 118 23.28 11.26 -0.81
CA ASP A 118 22.32 12.37 -0.85
C ASP A 118 21.09 11.95 -1.65
N GLY A 119 21.32 11.33 -2.82
CA GLY A 119 20.27 10.71 -3.62
C GLY A 119 19.49 9.65 -2.85
N PHE A 120 20.19 8.78 -2.11
CA PHE A 120 19.56 7.77 -1.25
C PHE A 120 18.69 8.40 -0.15
N THR A 121 19.19 9.42 0.55
CA THR A 121 18.45 10.07 1.65
C THR A 121 17.16 10.73 1.14
N ILE A 122 17.24 11.45 0.03
CA ILE A 122 16.06 12.08 -0.60
C ILE A 122 15.07 11.03 -1.08
N GLY A 123 15.55 9.98 -1.75
CA GLY A 123 14.71 8.87 -2.21
C GLY A 123 14.00 8.18 -1.04
N HIS A 124 14.73 7.90 0.04
CA HIS A 124 14.20 7.25 1.23
C HIS A 124 13.13 8.10 1.93
N GLN A 125 13.35 9.42 2.05
CA GLN A 125 12.36 10.32 2.62
C GLN A 125 11.06 10.34 1.80
N ARG A 126 11.17 10.41 0.46
CA ARG A 126 10.00 10.34 -0.45
C ARG A 126 9.28 9.00 -0.33
N TYR A 127 10.02 7.91 -0.20
CA TYR A 127 9.48 6.57 0.01
C TYR A 127 8.61 6.53 1.27
N ASN A 128 9.12 7.06 2.39
CA ASN A 128 8.40 7.10 3.67
C ASN A 128 7.14 7.97 3.60
N GLN A 129 7.21 9.11 2.91
CA GLN A 129 6.04 9.99 2.69
C GLN A 129 4.94 9.28 1.89
N LEU A 130 5.29 8.65 0.76
CA LEU A 130 4.32 7.92 -0.06
C LEU A 130 3.72 6.72 0.69
N THR A 131 4.54 6.01 1.45
CA THR A 131 4.08 4.90 2.30
C THR A 131 3.07 5.38 3.35
N THR A 132 3.30 6.55 3.95
CA THR A 132 2.35 7.18 4.89
C THR A 132 1.03 7.52 4.21
N VAL A 133 1.10 8.09 3.00
CA VAL A 133 -0.09 8.39 2.18
C VAL A 133 -0.88 7.11 1.87
N GLN A 134 -0.21 6.03 1.45
CA GLN A 134 -0.87 4.74 1.24
C GLN A 134 -1.57 4.24 2.50
N TRP A 135 -0.89 4.30 3.65
CA TRP A 135 -1.45 3.81 4.91
C TRP A 135 -2.73 4.55 5.31
N ILE A 136 -2.71 5.89 5.23
CA ILE A 136 -3.86 6.75 5.54
C ILE A 136 -4.99 6.51 4.53
N ALA A 137 -4.68 6.48 3.24
CA ALA A 137 -5.69 6.26 2.20
C ALA A 137 -6.35 4.87 2.32
N SER A 138 -5.58 3.83 2.65
CA SER A 138 -6.12 2.50 2.96
C SER A 138 -7.06 2.52 4.17
N LEU A 139 -6.68 3.18 5.26
CA LEU A 139 -7.50 3.27 6.47
C LEU A 139 -8.82 4.00 6.17
N VAL A 140 -8.76 5.16 5.50
CA VAL A 140 -9.94 5.93 5.10
C VAL A 140 -10.83 5.11 4.17
N TYR A 141 -10.24 4.41 3.19
CA TYR A 141 -10.99 3.54 2.28
C TYR A 141 -11.74 2.44 3.02
N LEU A 142 -11.10 1.78 4.00
CA LEU A 142 -11.73 0.73 4.81
C LEU A 142 -12.96 1.27 5.55
N VAL A 143 -12.81 2.41 6.22
CA VAL A 143 -13.91 3.06 6.95
C VAL A 143 -15.08 3.38 6.02
N ILE A 144 -14.82 4.02 4.88
CA ILE A 144 -15.86 4.34 3.89
C ILE A 144 -16.52 3.07 3.35
N THR A 145 -15.74 2.02 3.08
CA THR A 145 -16.24 0.74 2.55
C THR A 145 -17.22 0.09 3.52
N VAL A 146 -16.89 0.03 4.81
CA VAL A 146 -17.78 -0.54 5.84
C VAL A 146 -19.09 0.26 5.93
N PHE A 147 -19.01 1.60 5.98
CA PHE A 147 -20.21 2.45 6.01
C PHE A 147 -21.06 2.32 4.74
N ALA A 148 -20.42 2.27 3.57
CA ALA A 148 -21.10 2.13 2.29
C ALA A 148 -21.83 0.79 2.19
N TRP A 149 -21.17 -0.32 2.56
CA TRP A 149 -21.81 -1.64 2.56
C TRP A 149 -22.95 -1.72 3.56
N HIS A 150 -22.78 -1.19 4.78
CA HIS A 150 -23.85 -1.18 5.77
C HIS A 150 -25.10 -0.45 5.25
N ARG A 151 -24.94 0.76 4.70
CA ARG A 151 -26.08 1.52 4.14
C ARG A 151 -26.74 0.82 2.97
N LEU A 152 -25.96 0.24 2.06
CA LEU A 152 -26.49 -0.46 0.89
C LEU A 152 -27.22 -1.75 1.27
N ASP A 153 -26.76 -2.45 2.30
CA ASP A 153 -27.38 -3.69 2.76
C ASP A 153 -28.70 -3.39 3.50
N THR A 154 -28.79 -2.29 4.26
CA THR A 154 -30.05 -1.86 4.90
C THR A 154 -31.13 -1.37 3.94
N GLN A 155 -30.78 -0.98 2.71
CA GLN A 155 -31.76 -0.56 1.70
C GLN A 155 -32.40 -1.73 0.94
N LEU A 156 -31.88 -2.95 1.12
CA LEU A 156 -32.37 -4.16 0.43
C LEU A 156 -33.35 -4.98 1.27
N THR A 157 -33.50 -4.65 2.56
CA THR A 157 -34.46 -5.24 3.51
C THR A 157 -35.70 -4.38 3.62
#